data_AF-A0A6A5TZI7-F1
#
_entry.id   AF-A0A6A5TZI7-F1
#
_cell.length_a   1.000
_cell.length_b   1.000
_cell.length_c   1.000
_cell.angle_alpha   90.00
_cell.angle_beta   90.00
_cell.angle_gamma   90.00
#
_symmetry.space_group_name_H-M   'P 1'
#
loop_
_entity.id
_entity.type
_entity.pdbx_description
1 polymer ?
#
loop_
_entity_poly.entity_id
_entity_poly.type
_entity_poly.pdbx_seq_one_letter_code
_entity_poly.pdbx_strand_id
1 'polypeptide(L)'
;MAFADCIHIDVDTLPNSPSSPSWESPRQFITRFRGGGPVVTGPKKPTTATGESLFRLAIKLEANVQRNPSLTTLETFLNRYKVSDITAPGTTKIHPLVQEWFDHRDVLKVAVEIGREDIARYLLNEGFSIDGEAILAMSANTELVKMVIEQGKWEINQPTSETTPPILGFFTKNAEMLQWLLARGADPELASSNGRYTILHRAAQYGTIPCISILLAAAPESIKPGSPSADVIIHAATAHTPANDRIPIIHFLLDNGAPIDMVAGCGKYEDQEMHFRDLYAWGRRTALHWAIEHGQVDLVKVLLDRGADVGRKTWSLTTNMKWISVEELAEICGHDDVREVLASRAVPEEAEA
;
A
#
# COMPACT_ATOMS: atom_id res chain seq x y z
N MET A 1 33.04 -4.64 -15.19
CA MET A 1 32.90 -4.66 -16.66
C MET A 1 32.60 -3.25 -17.13
N ALA A 2 33.45 -2.70 -18.00
CA ALA A 2 33.36 -1.33 -18.48
C ALA A 2 32.17 -1.17 -19.43
N PHE A 3 31.12 -0.47 -18.99
CA PHE A 3 30.02 -0.04 -19.85
C PHE A 3 30.42 1.24 -20.60
N ALA A 4 31.38 1.10 -21.51
CA ALA A 4 31.66 2.10 -22.52
C ALA A 4 31.03 1.60 -23.82
N ASP A 5 29.80 2.02 -24.10
CA ASP A 5 29.30 2.13 -25.46
C ASP A 5 28.26 3.25 -25.49
N CYS A 6 28.54 4.24 -26.33
CA CYS A 6 27.63 5.33 -26.65
C CYS A 6 26.42 4.75 -27.39
N ILE A 7 25.39 4.35 -26.65
CA ILE A 7 24.06 4.12 -27.23
C ILE A 7 23.58 5.48 -27.75
N HIS A 8 23.84 5.74 -29.03
CA HIS A 8 23.34 6.90 -29.73
C HIS A 8 22.03 6.50 -30.40
N ILE A 9 20.93 7.00 -29.85
CA ILE A 9 19.61 6.88 -30.45
C ILE A 9 19.34 8.22 -31.13
N ASP A 10 19.15 8.18 -32.44
CA ASP A 10 18.69 9.32 -33.20
C ASP A 10 17.16 9.36 -33.12
N VAL A 11 16.61 10.29 -32.34
CA VAL A 11 15.16 10.40 -32.13
C VAL A 11 14.39 10.77 -33.39
N ASP A 12 15.04 11.38 -34.38
CA ASP A 12 14.39 11.75 -35.64
C ASP A 12 14.14 10.52 -36.53
N THR A 13 14.82 9.40 -36.24
CA THR A 13 14.64 8.12 -36.94
C THR A 13 13.61 7.20 -36.29
N LEU A 14 13.14 7.54 -35.09
CA LEU A 14 12.18 6.73 -34.36
C LEU A 14 10.75 6.92 -34.90
N PRO A 15 9.90 5.88 -34.80
CA PRO A 15 8.49 6.05 -35.13
C PRO A 15 7.81 6.99 -34.13
N ASN A 16 7.02 7.94 -34.62
CA ASN A 16 6.34 8.94 -33.81
C ASN A 16 4.92 8.54 -33.34
N SER A 17 4.47 7.32 -33.66
CA SER A 17 3.13 6.82 -33.30
C SER A 17 3.14 5.35 -32.90
N PRO A 18 2.41 4.97 -31.83
CA PRO A 18 2.14 3.57 -31.45
C PRO A 18 1.52 2.71 -32.56
N SER A 19 0.89 3.33 -33.55
CA SER A 19 0.33 2.64 -34.71
C SER A 19 1.38 2.21 -35.75
N SER A 20 2.65 2.63 -35.59
CA SER A 20 3.72 2.25 -36.53
C SER A 20 4.07 0.76 -36.40
N PRO A 21 4.24 0.02 -37.51
CA PRO A 21 4.68 -1.38 -37.47
C PRO A 21 6.05 -1.59 -36.79
N SER A 22 6.88 -0.54 -36.75
CA SER A 22 8.19 -0.53 -36.07
C SER A 22 8.14 -0.06 -34.62
N TRP A 23 6.95 0.28 -34.11
CA TRP A 23 6.78 0.67 -32.71
C TRP A 23 6.84 -0.58 -31.81
N GLU A 24 7.88 -0.66 -30.99
CA GLU A 24 7.98 -1.69 -29.96
C GLU A 24 7.86 -1.06 -28.58
N SER A 25 6.69 -1.19 -27.96
CA SER A 25 6.49 -0.84 -26.56
C SER A 25 7.18 -1.85 -25.62
N PRO A 26 7.58 -1.43 -24.42
CA PRO A 26 8.13 -2.33 -23.43
C PRO A 26 7.01 -3.30 -22.98
N ARG A 27 7.16 -4.60 -23.25
CA ARG A 27 6.08 -5.56 -23.00
C ARG A 27 6.09 -5.98 -21.54
N GLN A 28 5.03 -5.72 -20.78
CA GLN A 28 4.87 -6.30 -19.44
C GLN A 28 4.27 -7.72 -19.51
N PHE A 29 4.75 -8.65 -18.67
CA PHE A 29 3.99 -9.88 -18.42
C PHE A 29 2.78 -9.54 -17.54
N ILE A 30 1.58 -9.95 -17.95
CA ILE A 30 0.46 -10.09 -17.03
C ILE A 30 0.41 -11.57 -16.65
N THR A 31 0.88 -11.91 -15.46
CA THR A 31 0.55 -13.21 -14.87
C THR A 31 -0.82 -13.11 -14.21
N ARG A 32 -1.80 -13.83 -14.76
CA ARG A 32 -3.07 -14.07 -14.07
C ARG A 32 -2.87 -15.28 -13.16
N PHE A 33 -2.71 -15.04 -11.87
CA PHE A 33 -2.91 -16.12 -10.89
C PHE A 33 -4.42 -16.42 -10.85
N ARG A 34 -4.82 -17.70 -10.69
CA ARG A 34 -6.23 -18.00 -10.38
C ARG A 34 -6.58 -17.28 -9.08
N GLY A 35 -7.51 -16.33 -9.15
CA GLY A 35 -8.02 -15.58 -7.99
C GLY A 35 -7.24 -14.31 -7.61
N GLY A 36 -6.15 -13.96 -8.30
CA GLY A 36 -5.44 -12.69 -8.14
C GLY A 36 -5.69 -11.75 -9.31
N GLY A 37 -5.64 -10.43 -9.06
CA GLY A 37 -5.59 -9.44 -10.13
C GLY A 37 -4.40 -9.66 -11.07
N PRO A 38 -4.36 -8.98 -12.22
CA PRO A 38 -3.21 -9.04 -13.13
C PRO A 38 -1.94 -8.63 -12.39
N VAL A 39 -1.01 -9.57 -12.15
CA VAL A 39 0.31 -9.25 -11.61
C VAL A 39 1.21 -8.91 -12.79
N VAL A 40 1.57 -7.62 -12.86
CA VAL A 40 2.48 -7.06 -13.85
C VAL A 40 3.91 -7.44 -13.44
N THR A 41 4.52 -8.42 -14.11
CA THR A 41 5.89 -8.88 -13.78
C THR A 41 6.88 -8.49 -14.88
N GLY A 42 7.38 -7.25 -14.84
CA GLY A 42 8.56 -6.77 -15.56
C GLY A 42 8.52 -6.84 -17.10
N PRO A 43 9.47 -6.18 -17.78
CA PRO A 43 9.52 -6.18 -19.24
C PRO A 43 10.02 -7.53 -19.80
N LYS A 44 9.35 -8.09 -20.82
CA LYS A 44 9.93 -9.12 -21.70
C LYS A 44 11.17 -8.56 -22.39
N LYS A 45 12.10 -9.44 -22.75
CA LYS A 45 13.23 -9.07 -23.63
C LYS A 45 12.70 -8.39 -24.90
N PRO A 46 13.28 -7.24 -25.30
CA PRO A 46 12.98 -6.61 -26.58
C PRO A 46 13.19 -7.59 -27.73
N THR A 47 12.41 -7.46 -28.80
CA THR A 47 12.51 -8.33 -29.98
C THR A 47 13.09 -7.63 -31.20
N THR A 48 13.14 -6.30 -31.19
CA THR A 48 13.78 -5.48 -32.22
C THR A 48 15.10 -4.88 -31.73
N ALA A 49 15.98 -4.54 -32.66
CA ALA A 49 17.25 -3.85 -32.34
C ALA A 49 17.01 -2.45 -31.72
N THR A 50 15.98 -1.75 -32.19
CA THR A 50 15.55 -0.46 -31.64
C THR A 50 15.06 -0.61 -30.21
N GLY A 51 14.19 -1.58 -29.94
CA GLY A 51 13.73 -1.90 -28.59
C GLY A 51 14.88 -2.27 -27.64
N GLU A 52 15.85 -3.06 -28.10
CA GLU A 52 17.05 -3.39 -27.31
C GLU A 52 17.88 -2.15 -26.96
N SER A 53 18.01 -1.22 -27.89
CA SER A 53 18.73 0.04 -27.67
C SER A 53 17.99 0.96 -26.70
N LEU A 54 16.66 1.08 -26.83
CA LEU A 54 15.82 1.84 -25.91
C LEU A 54 15.79 1.23 -24.51
N PHE A 55 15.72 -0.10 -24.40
CA PHE A 55 15.83 -0.81 -23.12
C PHE A 55 17.14 -0.51 -22.40
N ARG A 56 18.27 -0.60 -23.12
CA ARG A 56 19.59 -0.26 -22.55
C ARG A 56 19.70 1.22 -22.19
N LEU A 57 19.08 2.10 -22.98
CA LEU A 57 19.02 3.53 -22.67
C LEU A 57 18.23 3.78 -21.37
N ALA A 58 17.11 3.10 -21.16
CA ALA A 58 16.33 3.19 -19.93
C ALA A 58 17.12 2.68 -18.70
N ILE A 59 17.85 1.56 -18.84
CA ILE A 59 18.80 1.09 -17.79
C ILE A 59 19.82 2.19 -17.47
N LYS A 60 20.36 2.85 -18.49
CA LYS A 60 21.37 3.89 -18.32
C LYS A 60 20.80 5.12 -17.60
N LEU A 61 19.55 5.49 -17.86
CA LEU A 61 18.87 6.58 -17.15
C LEU A 61 18.73 6.25 -15.66
N GLU A 62 18.21 5.08 -15.31
CA GLU A 62 18.06 4.66 -13.91
C GLU A 62 19.41 4.63 -13.19
N ALA A 63 20.43 4.00 -13.79
CA ALA A 63 21.78 3.95 -13.24
C ALA A 63 22.41 5.35 -13.10
N ASN A 64 22.05 6.30 -13.96
CA ASN A 64 22.48 7.69 -13.84
C ASN A 64 21.85 8.32 -12.59
N VAL A 65 20.54 8.23 -12.42
CA VAL A 65 19.82 8.78 -11.24
C VAL A 65 20.27 8.12 -9.94
N GLN A 66 20.51 6.80 -9.92
CA GLN A 66 21.06 6.07 -8.75
C GLN A 66 22.45 6.58 -8.33
N ARG A 67 23.25 7.08 -9.26
CA ARG A 67 24.55 7.71 -8.97
C ARG A 67 24.41 9.14 -8.43
N ASN A 68 23.18 9.62 -8.23
CA ASN A 68 22.85 10.91 -7.65
C ASN A 68 23.53 12.09 -8.41
N PRO A 69 23.21 12.29 -9.69
CA PRO A 69 23.88 13.27 -10.55
C PRO A 69 23.43 14.69 -10.20
N SER A 70 24.14 15.72 -10.66
CA SER A 70 23.57 17.08 -10.63
C SER A 70 22.34 17.17 -11.54
N LEU A 71 21.40 18.06 -11.21
CA LEU A 71 20.22 18.30 -12.06
C LEU A 71 20.63 18.63 -13.51
N THR A 72 21.61 19.52 -13.69
CA THR A 72 22.15 19.89 -15.02
C THR A 72 22.69 18.70 -15.80
N THR A 73 23.29 17.72 -15.13
CA THR A 73 23.80 16.50 -15.79
C THR A 73 22.63 15.65 -16.30
N LEU A 74 21.56 15.54 -15.53
CA LEU A 74 20.35 14.82 -15.93
C LEU A 74 19.59 15.55 -17.05
N GLU A 75 19.46 16.88 -16.97
CA GLU A 75 18.89 17.72 -18.01
C GLU A 75 19.63 17.55 -19.33
N THR A 76 20.97 17.67 -19.30
CA THR A 76 21.82 17.45 -20.47
C THR A 76 21.64 16.04 -21.03
N PHE A 77 21.47 15.04 -20.15
CA PHE A 77 21.22 13.68 -20.58
C PHE A 77 19.89 13.55 -21.33
N LEU A 78 18.79 14.06 -20.77
CA LEU A 78 17.42 13.93 -21.28
C LEU A 78 17.13 14.82 -22.48
N ASN A 79 17.73 16.02 -22.57
CA ASN A 79 17.55 16.95 -23.69
C ASN A 79 17.95 16.37 -25.05
N ARG A 80 18.85 15.37 -25.07
CA ARG A 80 19.25 14.66 -26.31
C ARG A 80 18.14 13.81 -26.90
N TYR A 81 17.08 13.53 -26.15
CA TYR A 81 15.97 12.70 -26.57
C TYR A 81 14.67 13.48 -26.71
N LYS A 82 14.74 14.82 -26.67
CA LYS A 82 13.58 15.69 -26.85
C LYS A 82 13.32 15.96 -28.32
N VAL A 83 12.04 16.04 -28.65
CA VAL A 83 11.51 16.44 -29.96
C VAL A 83 10.57 17.63 -29.78
N SER A 84 10.27 18.33 -30.87
CA SER A 84 9.30 19.44 -30.85
C SER A 84 7.91 18.93 -30.49
N ASP A 85 7.23 19.60 -29.56
CA ASP A 85 5.88 19.19 -29.17
C ASP A 85 4.84 19.71 -30.18
N ILE A 86 4.24 18.78 -30.92
CA ILE A 86 3.19 19.08 -31.89
C ILE A 86 1.92 19.61 -31.18
N THR A 87 1.68 19.20 -29.92
CA THR A 87 0.48 19.61 -29.16
C THR A 87 0.64 20.96 -28.47
N ALA A 88 1.86 21.47 -28.34
CA ALA A 88 2.17 22.76 -27.71
C ALA A 88 3.29 23.46 -28.49
N PRO A 89 2.95 24.29 -29.50
CA PRO A 89 3.95 24.94 -30.36
C PRO A 89 4.96 25.76 -29.55
N GLY A 90 6.25 25.51 -29.79
CA GLY A 90 7.35 26.19 -29.11
C GLY A 90 7.88 25.47 -27.86
N THR A 91 7.28 24.34 -27.46
CA THR A 91 7.81 23.49 -26.39
C THR A 91 8.49 22.23 -26.96
N THR A 92 9.26 21.56 -26.11
CA THR A 92 9.88 20.27 -26.44
C THR A 92 9.46 19.24 -25.41
N LYS A 93 9.36 17.98 -25.82
CA LYS A 93 9.05 16.84 -24.94
C LYS A 93 9.94 15.66 -25.28
N ILE A 94 10.14 14.76 -24.34
CA ILE A 94 10.84 13.49 -24.62
C ILE A 94 10.07 12.75 -25.72
N HIS A 95 10.82 12.18 -26.69
CA HIS A 95 10.22 11.42 -27.78
C HIS A 95 9.28 10.34 -27.22
N PRO A 96 8.01 10.24 -27.66
CA PRO A 96 7.00 9.39 -27.02
C PRO A 96 7.42 7.92 -26.85
N LEU A 97 8.06 7.31 -27.85
CA LEU A 97 8.60 5.95 -27.71
C LEU A 97 9.70 5.88 -26.65
N VAL A 98 10.62 6.85 -26.59
CA VAL A 98 11.66 6.89 -25.55
C VAL A 98 11.04 7.03 -24.17
N GLN A 99 10.00 7.88 -24.05
CA GLN A 99 9.25 8.07 -22.81
C GLN A 99 8.62 6.77 -22.32
N GLU A 100 7.98 5.98 -23.19
CA GLU A 100 7.46 4.66 -22.80
C GLU A 100 8.55 3.78 -22.19
N TRP A 101 9.73 3.68 -22.82
CA TRP A 101 10.82 2.87 -22.26
C TRP A 101 11.37 3.41 -20.94
N PHE A 102 11.34 4.73 -20.73
CA PHE A 102 11.73 5.37 -19.48
C PHE A 102 10.71 5.13 -18.36
N ASP A 103 9.42 5.20 -18.66
CA ASP A 103 8.32 5.00 -17.70
C ASP A 103 8.24 3.57 -17.18
N HIS A 104 8.76 2.60 -17.92
CA HIS A 104 8.90 1.21 -17.43
C HIS A 104 10.00 1.02 -16.38
N ARG A 105 10.62 2.10 -15.90
CA ARG A 105 11.67 2.09 -14.88
C ARG A 105 11.26 2.99 -13.73
N ASP A 106 11.67 2.61 -12.54
CA ASP A 106 11.31 3.28 -11.29
C ASP A 106 12.14 4.57 -11.06
N VAL A 107 12.53 5.28 -12.11
CA VAL A 107 13.47 6.42 -12.03
C VAL A 107 12.95 7.52 -11.11
N LEU A 108 11.64 7.80 -11.19
CA LEU A 108 10.99 8.77 -10.33
C LEU A 108 11.01 8.34 -8.86
N LYS A 109 10.68 7.07 -8.58
CA LYS A 109 10.76 6.50 -7.23
C LYS A 109 12.20 6.56 -6.69
N VAL A 110 13.19 6.16 -7.49
CA VAL A 110 14.61 6.24 -7.10
C VAL A 110 14.99 7.67 -6.74
N ALA A 111 14.61 8.67 -7.54
CA ALA A 111 14.90 10.07 -7.26
C ALA A 111 14.30 10.55 -5.91
N VAL A 112 13.09 10.09 -5.59
CA VAL A 112 12.42 10.38 -4.33
C VAL A 112 13.09 9.67 -3.15
N GLU A 113 13.46 8.40 -3.29
CA GLU A 113 14.12 7.60 -2.25
C GLU A 113 15.51 8.13 -1.88
N ILE A 114 16.25 8.68 -2.85
CA ILE A 114 17.54 9.36 -2.59
C ILE A 114 17.37 10.78 -2.04
N GLY A 115 16.14 11.27 -1.86
CA GLY A 115 15.83 12.60 -1.33
C GLY A 115 16.10 13.75 -2.31
N ARG A 116 16.18 13.48 -3.62
CA ARG A 116 16.44 14.50 -4.65
C ARG A 116 15.15 15.07 -5.21
N GLU A 117 14.54 15.95 -4.42
CA GLU A 117 13.29 16.64 -4.79
C GLU A 117 13.43 17.44 -6.10
N ASP A 118 14.58 18.07 -6.34
CA ASP A 118 14.87 18.81 -7.57
C ASP A 118 14.81 17.91 -8.82
N ILE A 119 15.41 16.72 -8.74
CA ILE A 119 15.34 15.71 -9.81
C ILE A 119 13.90 15.18 -9.93
N ALA A 120 13.23 14.86 -8.82
CA ALA A 120 11.86 14.35 -8.86
C ALA A 120 10.89 15.34 -9.52
N ARG A 121 10.97 16.63 -9.16
CA ARG A 121 10.17 17.70 -9.79
C ARG A 121 10.50 17.86 -11.27
N TYR A 122 11.78 17.78 -11.64
CA TYR A 122 12.18 17.83 -13.04
C TYR A 122 11.59 16.66 -13.84
N LEU A 123 11.76 15.42 -13.38
CA LEU A 123 11.19 14.23 -14.03
C LEU A 123 9.66 14.33 -14.18
N LEU A 124 8.96 14.78 -13.14
CA LEU A 124 7.52 15.02 -13.21
C LEU A 124 7.16 16.06 -14.28
N ASN A 125 7.89 17.16 -14.38
CA ASN A 125 7.65 18.20 -15.38
C ASN A 125 7.97 17.74 -16.80
N GLU A 126 8.90 16.80 -16.95
CA GLU A 126 9.22 16.14 -18.23
C GLU A 126 8.17 15.09 -18.65
N GLY A 127 7.14 14.86 -17.84
CA GLY A 127 6.02 13.98 -18.19
C GLY A 127 6.24 12.51 -17.83
N PHE A 128 7.21 12.21 -16.95
CA PHE A 128 7.35 10.86 -16.41
C PHE A 128 6.08 10.43 -15.67
N SER A 129 5.64 9.21 -15.94
CA SER A 129 4.46 8.63 -15.32
C SER A 129 4.66 8.41 -13.82
N ILE A 130 3.56 8.50 -13.08
CA ILE A 130 3.53 8.24 -11.64
C ILE A 130 2.77 6.94 -11.44
N ASP A 131 3.44 5.95 -10.87
CA ASP A 131 2.80 4.71 -10.46
C ASP A 131 2.54 4.70 -8.95
N GLY A 132 1.93 3.61 -8.49
CA GLY A 132 1.62 3.40 -7.10
C GLY A 132 2.83 3.41 -6.18
N GLU A 133 3.97 2.86 -6.60
CA GLU A 133 5.15 2.84 -5.73
C GLU A 133 5.81 4.22 -5.64
N ALA A 134 5.86 4.97 -6.74
CA ALA A 134 6.40 6.32 -6.78
C ALA A 134 5.58 7.28 -5.91
N ILE A 135 4.25 7.29 -6.02
CA ILE A 135 3.42 8.19 -5.19
C ILE A 135 3.54 7.86 -3.70
N LEU A 136 3.70 6.57 -3.36
CA LEU A 136 3.93 6.16 -1.98
C LEU A 136 5.28 6.63 -1.45
N ALA A 137 6.34 6.49 -2.24
CA ALA A 137 7.67 7.01 -1.89
C ALA A 137 7.62 8.54 -1.64
N MET A 138 6.77 9.27 -2.37
CA MET A 138 6.59 10.72 -2.18
C MET A 138 5.88 11.10 -0.90
N SER A 139 5.26 10.17 -0.16
CA SER A 139 4.41 10.50 1.01
C SER A 139 5.18 11.21 2.14
N ALA A 140 6.50 11.07 2.21
CA ALA A 140 7.33 11.84 3.15
C ALA A 140 7.50 13.32 2.74
N ASN A 141 7.27 13.65 1.47
CA ASN A 141 7.35 14.99 0.90
C ASN A 141 5.95 15.48 0.51
N THR A 142 5.25 16.08 1.47
CA THR A 142 3.88 16.58 1.28
C THR A 142 3.77 17.59 0.14
N GLU A 143 4.75 18.46 -0.05
CA GLU A 143 4.74 19.46 -1.12
C GLU A 143 4.86 18.85 -2.52
N LEU A 144 5.58 17.75 -2.65
CA LEU A 144 5.63 16.99 -3.90
C LEU A 144 4.29 16.31 -4.19
N VAL A 145 3.65 15.72 -3.18
CA VAL A 145 2.31 15.11 -3.32
C VAL A 145 1.26 16.18 -3.67
N LYS A 146 1.28 17.35 -3.00
CA LYS A 146 0.38 18.46 -3.33
C LYS A 146 0.53 18.90 -4.78
N MET A 147 1.77 19.10 -5.25
CA MET A 147 2.06 19.45 -6.64
C MET A 147 1.48 18.43 -7.62
N VAL A 148 1.69 17.13 -7.37
CA VAL A 148 1.22 16.05 -8.25
C VAL A 148 -0.31 16.03 -8.35
N ILE A 149 -1.00 16.20 -7.22
CA ILE A 149 -2.48 16.24 -7.17
C ILE A 149 -3.01 17.50 -7.85
N GLU A 150 -2.43 18.67 -7.59
CA GLU A 150 -2.88 19.95 -8.18
C GLU A 150 -2.64 20.02 -9.68
N GLN A 151 -1.62 19.32 -10.19
CA GLN A 151 -1.37 19.19 -11.63
C GLN A 151 -2.25 18.11 -12.29
N GLY A 152 -3.09 17.40 -11.54
CA GLY A 152 -3.92 16.31 -12.07
C GLY A 152 -3.12 15.11 -12.58
N LYS A 153 -1.88 14.93 -12.11
CA LYS A 153 -0.99 13.82 -12.51
C LYS A 153 -1.26 12.52 -11.76
N TRP A 154 -2.04 12.58 -10.67
CA TRP A 154 -2.47 11.42 -9.89
C TRP A 154 -3.95 11.58 -9.52
N GLU A 155 -4.72 10.51 -9.69
CA GLU A 155 -6.13 10.47 -9.29
C GLU A 155 -6.22 10.25 -7.78
N ILE A 156 -6.78 11.21 -7.04
CA ILE A 156 -6.71 11.24 -5.56
C ILE A 156 -7.29 9.98 -4.90
N ASN A 157 -8.28 9.36 -5.56
CA ASN A 157 -9.01 8.19 -5.08
C ASN A 157 -8.55 6.86 -5.70
N GLN A 158 -7.54 6.85 -6.57
CA GLN A 158 -7.05 5.58 -7.11
C GLN A 158 -6.23 4.81 -6.06
N PRO A 159 -6.43 3.49 -5.91
CA PRO A 159 -5.58 2.66 -5.08
C PRO A 159 -4.14 2.66 -5.59
N THR A 160 -3.15 2.58 -4.70
CA THR A 160 -1.75 2.56 -5.11
C THR A 160 -1.29 1.16 -5.51
N SER A 161 -1.98 0.09 -5.07
CA SER A 161 -1.76 -1.26 -5.58
C SER A 161 -2.96 -2.16 -5.30
N GLU A 162 -2.90 -3.42 -5.73
CA GLU A 162 -3.93 -4.42 -5.45
C GLU A 162 -4.24 -4.55 -3.95
N THR A 163 -3.22 -4.42 -3.09
CA THR A 163 -3.31 -4.64 -1.64
C THR A 163 -3.23 -3.36 -0.81
N THR A 164 -3.09 -2.21 -1.46
CA THR A 164 -2.82 -0.95 -0.78
C THR A 164 -3.88 0.11 -1.13
N PRO A 165 -4.52 0.74 -0.13
CA PRO A 165 -5.57 1.74 -0.36
C PRO A 165 -5.02 3.02 -1.02
N PRO A 166 -5.90 3.95 -1.40
CA PRO A 166 -5.51 5.27 -1.89
C PRO A 166 -4.58 6.04 -0.95
N ILE A 167 -3.92 7.06 -1.49
CA ILE A 167 -2.85 7.82 -0.82
C ILE A 167 -3.27 8.46 0.51
N LEU A 168 -4.57 8.70 0.72
CA LEU A 168 -5.09 9.21 2.00
C LEU A 168 -4.65 8.34 3.18
N GLY A 169 -4.62 7.01 3.01
CA GLY A 169 -4.18 6.07 4.04
C GLY A 169 -2.71 6.16 4.43
N PHE A 170 -1.90 6.94 3.72
CA PHE A 170 -0.47 7.11 4.01
C PHE A 170 -0.17 8.37 4.85
N PHE A 171 -1.17 9.22 5.07
CA PHE A 171 -1.05 10.41 5.90
C PHE A 171 -1.68 10.23 7.28
N THR A 172 -1.78 9.00 7.78
CA THR A 172 -2.40 8.64 9.07
C THR A 172 -1.62 9.10 10.31
N LYS A 173 -0.46 9.75 10.09
CA LYS A 173 0.33 10.46 11.10
C LYS A 173 0.46 11.96 10.83
N ASN A 174 -0.17 12.47 9.77
CA ASN A 174 -0.11 13.85 9.33
C ASN A 174 -1.52 14.41 9.15
N ALA A 175 -2.09 14.94 10.23
CA ALA A 175 -3.46 15.47 10.26
C ALA A 175 -3.68 16.59 9.24
N GLU A 176 -2.69 17.45 9.02
CA GLU A 176 -2.79 18.57 8.08
C GLU A 176 -2.92 18.07 6.64
N MET A 177 -2.05 17.13 6.23
CA MET A 177 -2.13 16.56 4.89
C MET A 177 -3.39 15.72 4.69
N LEU A 178 -3.83 15.02 5.73
CA LEU A 178 -5.08 14.26 5.71
C LEU A 178 -6.28 15.17 5.46
N GLN A 179 -6.39 16.29 6.20
CA GLN A 179 -7.43 17.30 5.99
C GLN A 179 -7.34 17.96 4.61
N TRP A 180 -6.12 18.25 4.14
CA TRP A 180 -5.89 18.85 2.83
C TRP A 180 -6.39 17.95 1.69
N LEU A 181 -6.17 16.64 1.78
CA LEU A 181 -6.64 15.65 0.81
C LEU A 181 -8.16 15.50 0.86
N LEU A 182 -8.74 15.38 2.06
CA LEU A 182 -10.20 15.32 2.25
C LEU A 182 -10.90 16.55 1.66
N ALA A 183 -10.35 17.74 1.87
CA ALA A 183 -10.85 19.00 1.30
C ALA A 183 -10.81 19.05 -0.24
N ARG A 184 -10.07 18.14 -0.88
CA ARG A 184 -9.95 17.98 -2.34
C ARG A 184 -10.67 16.74 -2.88
N GLY A 185 -11.57 16.15 -2.09
CA GLY A 185 -12.41 15.04 -2.52
C GLY A 185 -11.78 13.66 -2.37
N ALA A 186 -10.74 13.51 -1.54
CA ALA A 186 -10.32 12.19 -1.11
C ALA A 186 -11.45 11.51 -0.33
N ASP A 187 -11.79 10.28 -0.70
CA ASP A 187 -12.83 9.49 -0.07
C ASP A 187 -12.22 8.59 1.03
N PRO A 188 -12.55 8.80 2.32
CA PRO A 188 -12.00 8.04 3.44
C PRO A 188 -12.52 6.60 3.54
N GLU A 189 -13.58 6.23 2.81
CA GLU A 189 -14.19 4.89 2.86
C GLU A 189 -13.54 3.91 1.88
N LEU A 190 -12.60 4.37 1.06
CA LEU A 190 -11.96 3.55 0.05
C LEU A 190 -11.01 2.50 0.62
N ALA A 191 -10.76 1.50 -0.23
CA ALA A 191 -9.90 0.36 0.05
C ALA A 191 -8.91 0.11 -1.09
N SER A 192 -8.00 -0.82 -0.86
CA SER A 192 -7.19 -1.45 -1.89
C SER A 192 -8.05 -2.03 -3.03
N SER A 193 -7.50 -2.22 -4.22
CA SER A 193 -8.29 -2.68 -5.37
C SER A 193 -8.96 -4.06 -5.15
N ASN A 194 -8.38 -4.92 -4.31
CA ASN A 194 -9.01 -6.19 -3.91
C ASN A 194 -10.10 -6.04 -2.82
N GLY A 195 -10.34 -4.82 -2.34
CA GLY A 195 -11.37 -4.47 -1.35
C GLY A 195 -11.07 -4.89 0.10
N ARG A 196 -9.90 -5.46 0.39
CA ARG A 196 -9.61 -6.08 1.70
C ARG A 196 -8.96 -5.14 2.72
N TYR A 197 -8.31 -4.08 2.27
CA TYR A 197 -7.52 -3.22 3.15
C TYR A 197 -7.94 -1.76 2.98
N THR A 198 -8.70 -1.25 3.95
CA THR A 198 -9.31 0.09 3.93
C THR A 198 -8.36 1.16 4.45
N ILE A 199 -8.67 2.43 4.19
CA ILE A 199 -7.93 3.56 4.78
C ILE A 199 -8.00 3.52 6.31
N LEU A 200 -9.15 3.16 6.88
CA LEU A 200 -9.30 3.00 8.34
C LEU A 200 -8.48 1.82 8.90
N HIS A 201 -8.34 0.69 8.18
CA HIS A 201 -7.43 -0.39 8.58
C HIS A 201 -5.99 0.09 8.73
N ARG A 202 -5.52 0.86 7.73
CA ARG A 202 -4.19 1.43 7.75
C ARG A 202 -4.00 2.45 8.87
N ALA A 203 -5.01 3.29 9.12
CA ALA A 203 -4.99 4.26 10.20
C ALA A 203 -4.99 3.60 11.58
N ALA A 204 -5.74 2.52 11.78
CA ALA A 204 -5.75 1.77 13.02
C ALA A 204 -4.43 1.04 13.28
N GLN A 205 -3.79 0.51 12.23
CA GLN A 205 -2.55 -0.25 12.36
C GLN A 205 -1.30 0.63 12.52
N TYR A 206 -1.27 1.81 11.87
CA TYR A 206 -0.08 2.65 11.80
C TYR A 206 -0.29 4.11 12.15
N GLY A 207 -1.54 4.55 12.32
CA GLY A 207 -1.87 5.96 12.48
C GLY A 207 -1.87 6.45 13.93
N THR A 208 -2.39 7.66 14.11
CA THR A 208 -2.56 8.30 15.42
C THR A 208 -4.04 8.56 15.69
N ILE A 209 -4.46 8.58 16.96
CA ILE A 209 -5.85 8.88 17.35
C ILE A 209 -6.38 10.17 16.69
N PRO A 210 -5.64 11.30 16.64
CA PRO A 210 -6.11 12.50 15.94
C PRO A 210 -6.44 12.25 14.46
N CYS A 211 -5.63 11.47 13.75
CA CYS A 211 -5.89 11.16 12.34
C CYS A 211 -7.05 10.18 12.19
N ILE A 212 -7.17 9.17 13.06
CA ILE A 212 -8.34 8.26 13.09
C ILE A 212 -9.62 9.07 13.34
N SER A 213 -9.58 10.02 14.29
CA SER A 213 -10.70 10.92 14.59
C SER A 213 -11.13 11.74 13.37
N ILE A 214 -10.18 12.29 12.60
CA ILE A 214 -10.47 13.01 11.35
C ILE A 214 -11.16 12.09 10.32
N LEU A 215 -10.68 10.86 10.15
CA LEU A 215 -11.30 9.90 9.23
C LEU A 215 -12.72 9.53 9.66
N LEU A 216 -12.93 9.26 10.95
CA LEU A 216 -14.26 8.92 11.48
C LEU A 216 -15.22 10.11 11.47
N ALA A 217 -14.72 11.34 11.61
CA ALA A 217 -15.54 12.53 11.44
C ALA A 217 -16.02 12.70 9.99
N ALA A 218 -15.19 12.29 9.01
CA ALA A 218 -15.55 12.31 7.60
C ALA A 218 -16.43 11.12 7.18
N ALA A 219 -16.26 9.95 7.80
CA ALA A 219 -17.02 8.74 7.52
C ALA A 219 -17.36 7.96 8.81
N PRO A 220 -18.37 8.39 9.58
CA PRO A 220 -18.70 7.78 10.89
C PRO A 220 -19.24 6.36 10.78
N GLU A 221 -19.86 6.00 9.66
CA GLU A 221 -20.39 4.64 9.42
C GLU A 221 -19.30 3.63 9.05
N SER A 222 -18.10 4.09 8.67
CA SER A 222 -17.00 3.22 8.25
C SER A 222 -16.51 2.29 9.36
N ILE A 223 -16.79 2.57 10.64
CA ILE A 223 -16.38 1.74 11.78
C ILE A 223 -17.46 0.78 12.29
N LYS A 224 -18.69 0.90 11.77
CA LYS A 224 -19.85 0.17 12.30
C LYS A 224 -19.93 -1.27 11.79
N PRO A 225 -20.65 -2.17 12.49
CA PRO A 225 -20.88 -3.53 12.00
C PRO A 225 -21.44 -3.54 10.56
N GLY A 226 -20.89 -4.43 9.72
CA GLY A 226 -21.26 -4.53 8.30
C GLY A 226 -20.50 -3.59 7.37
N SER A 227 -19.69 -2.67 7.90
CA SER A 227 -18.79 -1.86 7.07
C SER A 227 -17.60 -2.69 6.56
N PRO A 228 -16.93 -2.26 5.47
CA PRO A 228 -15.68 -2.88 5.02
C PRO A 228 -14.51 -2.78 6.02
N SER A 229 -14.64 -1.93 7.04
CA SER A 229 -13.64 -1.76 8.10
C SER A 229 -14.10 -2.28 9.46
N ALA A 230 -15.15 -3.11 9.51
CA ALA A 230 -15.67 -3.63 10.76
C ALA A 230 -14.60 -4.42 11.55
N ASP A 231 -13.66 -5.08 10.87
CA ASP A 231 -12.51 -5.77 11.45
C ASP A 231 -11.31 -4.85 11.78
N VAL A 232 -11.55 -3.55 12.03
CA VAL A 232 -10.49 -2.60 12.40
C VAL A 232 -9.77 -2.95 13.70
N ILE A 233 -10.44 -3.60 14.66
CA ILE A 233 -9.85 -3.93 15.97
C ILE A 233 -8.69 -4.92 15.85
N ILE A 234 -8.78 -5.93 14.98
CA ILE A 234 -7.66 -6.85 14.74
C ILE A 234 -6.49 -6.12 14.06
N HIS A 235 -6.76 -5.19 13.15
CA HIS A 235 -5.71 -4.39 12.51
C HIS A 235 -4.97 -3.51 13.52
N ALA A 236 -5.69 -2.84 14.43
CA ALA A 236 -5.09 -2.12 15.55
C ALA A 236 -4.27 -3.03 16.46
N ALA A 237 -4.76 -4.25 16.74
CA ALA A 237 -4.05 -5.24 17.55
C ALA A 237 -2.66 -5.56 16.96
N THR A 238 -2.60 -5.70 15.63
CA THR A 238 -1.39 -6.02 14.87
C THR A 238 -0.45 -4.84 14.61
N ALA A 239 -0.56 -3.71 15.30
CA ALA A 239 0.38 -2.61 15.14
C ALA A 239 1.82 -3.02 15.53
N HIS A 240 2.80 -2.72 14.67
CA HIS A 240 4.22 -3.08 14.85
C HIS A 240 5.08 -1.87 15.27
N THR A 241 4.48 -0.79 15.78
CA THR A 241 5.23 0.43 16.12
C THR A 241 5.90 0.29 17.50
N PRO A 242 7.11 0.84 17.68
CA PRO A 242 7.78 0.89 18.99
C PRO A 242 7.06 1.75 20.05
N ALA A 243 5.98 2.45 19.67
CA ALA A 243 5.37 3.53 20.46
C ALA A 243 4.31 3.05 21.47
N ASN A 244 3.94 1.76 21.48
CA ASN A 244 2.94 1.18 22.41
C ASN A 244 1.58 1.92 22.44
N ASP A 245 1.22 2.63 21.37
CA ASP A 245 -0.03 3.40 21.23
C ASP A 245 -1.25 2.53 20.87
N ARG A 246 -1.05 1.23 20.68
CA ARG A 246 -2.09 0.25 20.37
C ARG A 246 -3.25 0.23 21.36
N ILE A 247 -2.98 0.15 22.66
CA ILE A 247 -4.05 0.05 23.67
C ILE A 247 -4.94 1.31 23.64
N PRO A 248 -4.38 2.54 23.68
CA PRO A 248 -5.15 3.76 23.47
C PRO A 248 -5.97 3.77 22.17
N ILE A 249 -5.39 3.31 21.04
CA ILE A 249 -6.11 3.24 19.76
C ILE A 249 -7.28 2.25 19.83
N ILE A 250 -7.08 1.06 20.41
CA ILE A 250 -8.15 0.06 20.57
C ILE A 250 -9.28 0.60 21.45
N HIS A 251 -8.94 1.24 22.58
CA HIS A 251 -9.95 1.91 23.41
C HIS A 251 -10.73 2.94 22.60
N PHE A 252 -10.04 3.83 21.88
CA PHE A 252 -10.69 4.84 21.05
C PHE A 252 -11.62 4.24 19.99
N LEU A 253 -11.20 3.20 19.27
CA LEU A 253 -12.00 2.55 18.25
C LEU A 253 -13.26 1.88 18.84
N LEU A 254 -13.11 1.16 19.95
CA LEU A 254 -14.22 0.52 20.66
C LEU A 254 -15.21 1.56 21.21
N ASP A 255 -14.71 2.65 21.78
CA ASP A 255 -15.54 3.76 22.30
C ASP A 255 -16.33 4.45 21.16
N ASN A 256 -15.87 4.34 19.90
CA ASN A 256 -16.56 4.82 18.70
C ASN A 256 -17.44 3.74 18.03
N GLY A 257 -17.60 2.57 18.65
CA GLY A 257 -18.52 1.52 18.22
C GLY A 257 -17.94 0.51 17.23
N ALA A 258 -16.62 0.34 17.19
CA ALA A 258 -16.00 -0.77 16.48
C ALA A 258 -16.41 -2.12 17.11
N PRO A 259 -16.82 -3.12 16.30
CA PRO A 259 -17.13 -4.44 16.83
C PRO A 259 -15.86 -5.20 17.24
N ILE A 260 -15.84 -5.70 18.48
CA ILE A 260 -14.64 -6.30 19.11
C ILE A 260 -14.28 -7.69 18.56
N ASP A 261 -15.27 -8.46 18.11
CA ASP A 261 -15.12 -9.87 17.75
C ASP A 261 -15.13 -10.16 16.24
N MET A 262 -14.86 -9.12 15.43
CA MET A 262 -14.71 -9.31 13.99
C MET A 262 -13.42 -10.08 13.69
N VAL A 263 -13.52 -10.97 12.71
CA VAL A 263 -12.36 -11.72 12.21
C VAL A 263 -11.69 -10.97 11.06
N ALA A 264 -10.37 -11.08 10.93
CA ALA A 264 -9.69 -10.45 9.79
C ALA A 264 -10.29 -10.94 8.45
N GLY A 265 -10.65 -9.99 7.59
CA GLY A 265 -11.19 -10.24 6.25
C GLY A 265 -12.71 -10.37 6.16
N CYS A 266 -13.48 -10.16 7.24
CA CYS A 266 -14.95 -10.15 7.18
C CYS A 266 -15.52 -8.73 7.05
N GLY A 267 -15.63 -8.26 5.82
CA GLY A 267 -16.37 -7.02 5.50
C GLY A 267 -17.20 -7.09 4.21
N LYS A 268 -16.80 -7.94 3.25
CA LYS A 268 -17.51 -8.09 1.95
C LYS A 268 -17.44 -9.49 1.33
N TYR A 269 -16.80 -10.47 1.99
CA TYR A 269 -16.31 -11.67 1.33
C TYR A 269 -16.47 -12.96 2.16
N GLU A 270 -17.50 -13.05 3.02
CA GLU A 270 -17.81 -14.31 3.73
C GLU A 270 -17.98 -15.50 2.76
N ASP A 271 -18.40 -15.22 1.52
CA ASP A 271 -18.64 -16.20 0.46
C ASP A 271 -17.42 -16.52 -0.43
N GLN A 272 -16.22 -15.97 -0.16
CA GLN A 272 -15.03 -16.29 -0.95
C GLN A 272 -14.15 -17.34 -0.29
N GLU A 273 -13.71 -18.32 -1.08
CA GLU A 273 -12.68 -19.29 -0.66
C GLU A 273 -11.46 -18.53 -0.12
N MET A 274 -11.12 -18.78 1.15
CA MET A 274 -9.90 -18.23 1.74
C MET A 274 -8.70 -18.73 0.94
N HIS A 275 -7.97 -17.82 0.29
CA HIS A 275 -6.79 -18.20 -0.46
C HIS A 275 -5.69 -18.61 0.51
N PHE A 276 -4.79 -19.50 0.09
CA PHE A 276 -3.68 -19.98 0.92
C PHE A 276 -2.86 -18.83 1.56
N ARG A 277 -2.70 -17.70 0.86
CA ARG A 277 -2.03 -16.52 1.39
C ARG A 277 -2.79 -15.85 2.53
N ASP A 278 -4.13 -15.86 2.49
CA ASP A 278 -4.99 -15.28 3.52
C ASP A 278 -5.04 -16.17 4.76
N LEU A 279 -5.00 -17.49 4.55
CA LEU A 279 -4.80 -18.49 5.61
C LEU A 279 -3.47 -18.31 6.33
N TYR A 280 -2.43 -17.99 5.57
CA TYR A 280 -1.09 -17.74 6.09
C TYR A 280 -1.01 -16.43 6.87
N ALA A 281 -1.52 -15.33 6.31
CA ALA A 281 -1.37 -14.00 6.88
C ALA A 281 -2.35 -13.69 8.02
N TRP A 282 -3.59 -14.21 7.94
CA TRP A 282 -4.67 -13.76 8.83
C TRP A 282 -5.44 -14.91 9.46
N GLY A 283 -5.79 -15.97 8.71
CA GLY A 283 -6.67 -17.02 9.24
C GLY A 283 -8.04 -16.47 9.67
N ARG A 284 -8.87 -17.29 10.32
CA ARG A 284 -10.08 -16.81 10.99
C ARG A 284 -9.75 -16.45 12.44
N ARG A 285 -9.23 -15.25 12.66
CA ARG A 285 -8.79 -14.74 13.97
C ARG A 285 -9.48 -13.44 14.32
N THR A 286 -9.85 -13.29 15.59
CA THR A 286 -10.24 -12.00 16.21
C THR A 286 -9.01 -11.33 16.82
N ALA A 287 -9.14 -10.08 17.29
CA ALA A 287 -8.07 -9.41 18.02
C ALA A 287 -7.61 -10.18 19.27
N LEU A 288 -8.55 -10.87 19.96
CA LEU A 288 -8.23 -11.69 21.13
C LEU A 288 -7.33 -12.87 20.74
N HIS A 289 -7.65 -13.57 19.65
CA HIS A 289 -6.81 -14.65 19.14
C HIS A 289 -5.39 -14.19 18.82
N TRP A 290 -5.26 -13.03 18.17
CA TRP A 290 -3.95 -12.48 17.86
C TRP A 290 -3.16 -12.12 19.12
N ALA A 291 -3.82 -11.51 20.12
CA ALA A 291 -3.21 -11.17 21.40
C ALA A 291 -2.70 -12.41 22.16
N ILE A 292 -3.49 -13.50 22.14
CA ILE A 292 -3.13 -14.79 22.74
C ILE A 292 -1.94 -15.40 22.02
N GLU A 293 -1.98 -15.52 20.69
CA GLU A 293 -0.91 -16.14 19.90
C GLU A 293 0.46 -15.47 20.13
N HIS A 294 0.46 -14.16 20.40
CA HIS A 294 1.67 -13.36 20.62
C HIS A 294 1.99 -13.11 22.11
N GLY A 295 1.30 -13.76 23.05
CA GLY A 295 1.60 -13.68 24.49
C GLY A 295 1.37 -12.28 25.09
N GLN A 296 0.43 -11.50 24.55
CA GLN A 296 0.26 -10.11 24.94
C GLN A 296 -0.75 -9.95 26.07
N VAL A 297 -0.31 -10.29 27.28
CA VAL A 297 -1.12 -10.30 28.51
C VAL A 297 -1.96 -9.02 28.68
N ASP A 298 -1.35 -7.83 28.54
CA ASP A 298 -2.07 -6.57 28.73
C ASP A 298 -3.16 -6.35 27.67
N LEU A 299 -2.89 -6.75 26.42
CA LEU A 299 -3.89 -6.66 25.36
C LEU A 299 -5.01 -7.67 25.56
N VAL A 300 -4.69 -8.90 26.00
CA VAL A 300 -5.70 -9.91 26.37
C VAL A 300 -6.61 -9.35 27.46
N LYS A 301 -6.05 -8.81 28.55
CA LYS A 301 -6.83 -8.19 29.64
C LYS A 301 -7.75 -7.08 29.11
N VAL A 302 -7.20 -6.16 28.32
CA VAL A 302 -7.98 -5.05 27.73
C VAL A 302 -9.14 -5.56 26.88
N LEU A 303 -8.91 -6.55 26.02
CA LEU A 303 -9.96 -7.10 25.16
C LEU A 303 -11.05 -7.83 25.97
N LEU A 304 -10.66 -8.61 26.99
CA LEU A 304 -11.61 -9.28 27.89
C LEU A 304 -12.40 -8.29 28.73
N ASP A 305 -11.77 -7.24 29.25
CA ASP A 305 -12.43 -6.15 30.00
C ASP A 305 -13.45 -5.38 29.14
N ARG A 306 -13.23 -5.37 27.82
CA ARG A 306 -14.15 -4.79 26.83
C ARG A 306 -15.16 -5.79 26.27
N GLY A 307 -15.20 -7.02 26.79
CA GLY A 307 -16.22 -8.03 26.48
C GLY A 307 -15.93 -8.88 25.24
N ALA A 308 -14.66 -9.09 24.87
CA ALA A 308 -14.30 -10.00 23.79
C ALA A 308 -14.79 -11.43 24.08
N ASP A 309 -15.38 -12.07 23.08
CA ASP A 309 -15.98 -13.40 23.20
C ASP A 309 -14.91 -14.51 23.18
N VAL A 310 -14.71 -15.15 24.34
CA VAL A 310 -13.81 -16.30 24.52
C VAL A 310 -14.32 -17.58 23.85
N GLY A 311 -15.61 -17.68 23.55
CA GLY A 311 -16.23 -18.83 22.90
C GLY A 311 -15.94 -18.92 21.40
N ARG A 312 -15.40 -17.86 20.78
CA ARG A 312 -15.04 -17.87 19.37
C ARG A 312 -13.83 -18.76 19.15
N LYS A 313 -14.00 -19.75 18.29
CA LYS A 313 -12.89 -20.60 17.83
C LYS A 313 -12.11 -19.91 16.73
N THR A 314 -10.82 -20.21 16.67
CA THR A 314 -9.93 -19.79 15.58
C THR A 314 -9.58 -20.97 14.67
N TRP A 315 -9.24 -20.64 13.44
CA TRP A 315 -8.71 -21.59 12.47
C TRP A 315 -7.63 -20.94 11.62
N SER A 316 -6.42 -21.50 11.68
CA SER A 316 -5.26 -21.01 10.92
C SER A 316 -4.22 -22.12 10.73
N LEU A 317 -3.11 -21.79 10.05
CA LEU A 317 -1.97 -22.70 9.96
C LEU A 317 -1.34 -22.99 11.33
N THR A 318 -1.32 -22.02 12.26
CA THR A 318 -0.81 -22.22 13.63
C THR A 318 -1.61 -23.27 14.38
N THR A 319 -2.90 -23.42 14.05
CA THR A 319 -3.81 -24.41 14.66
C THR A 319 -3.82 -25.74 13.91
N ASN A 320 -2.84 -25.98 13.04
CA ASN A 320 -2.79 -27.12 12.11
C ASN A 320 -4.10 -27.28 11.32
N MET A 321 -4.71 -26.16 10.92
CA MET A 321 -5.98 -26.14 10.18
C MET A 321 -7.11 -26.87 10.93
N LYS A 322 -7.15 -26.72 12.26
CA LYS A 322 -8.25 -27.18 13.11
C LYS A 322 -8.91 -26.01 13.84
N TRP A 323 -10.20 -26.13 14.07
CA TRP A 323 -10.93 -25.20 14.91
C TRP A 323 -10.56 -25.46 16.37
N ILE A 324 -9.97 -24.47 17.02
CA ILE A 324 -9.54 -24.58 18.41
C ILE A 324 -10.08 -23.42 19.25
N SER A 325 -10.25 -23.63 20.55
CA SER A 325 -10.65 -22.58 21.49
C SER A 325 -9.49 -21.60 21.79
N VAL A 326 -9.81 -20.52 22.50
CA VAL A 326 -8.81 -19.54 22.95
C VAL A 326 -7.84 -20.16 23.99
N GLU A 327 -8.31 -21.09 24.83
CA GLU A 327 -7.49 -21.82 25.80
C GLU A 327 -6.56 -22.83 25.12
N GLU A 328 -7.07 -23.60 24.16
CA GLU A 328 -6.27 -24.52 23.35
C GLU A 328 -5.20 -23.76 22.56
N LEU A 329 -5.54 -22.56 22.04
CA LEU A 329 -4.57 -21.69 21.36
C LEU A 329 -3.47 -21.22 22.33
N ALA A 330 -3.83 -20.76 23.53
CA ALA A 330 -2.87 -20.33 24.55
C ALA A 330 -1.92 -21.48 24.96
N GLU A 331 -2.44 -22.70 25.06
CA GLU A 331 -1.66 -23.90 25.35
C GLU A 331 -0.70 -24.27 24.21
N ILE A 332 -1.16 -24.27 22.96
CA ILE A 332 -0.31 -24.55 21.79
C ILE A 332 0.81 -23.51 21.67
N CYS A 333 0.54 -22.25 21.98
CA CYS A 333 1.52 -21.17 21.92
C CYS A 333 2.45 -21.10 23.14
N GLY A 334 2.13 -21.78 24.24
CA GLY A 334 2.98 -21.86 25.43
C GLY A 334 3.00 -20.61 26.31
N HIS A 335 1.91 -19.82 26.31
CA HIS A 335 1.82 -18.57 27.09
C HIS A 335 1.05 -18.80 28.40
N ASP A 336 1.75 -19.29 29.44
CA ASP A 336 1.15 -19.67 30.73
C ASP A 336 0.50 -18.48 31.47
N ASP A 337 1.07 -17.28 31.31
CA ASP A 337 0.52 -16.02 31.85
C ASP A 337 -0.83 -15.65 31.21
N VAL A 338 -0.97 -15.85 29.91
CA VAL A 338 -2.24 -15.68 29.19
C VAL A 338 -3.25 -16.75 29.63
N ARG A 339 -2.82 -18.01 29.85
CA ARG A 339 -3.70 -19.07 30.37
C ARG A 339 -4.25 -18.71 31.75
N GLU A 340 -3.43 -18.16 32.64
CA GLU A 340 -3.86 -17.72 33.96
C GLU A 340 -4.93 -16.62 33.85
N VAL A 341 -4.72 -15.63 32.96
CA VAL A 341 -5.71 -14.58 32.71
C VAL A 341 -7.03 -15.15 32.19
N LEU A 342 -6.99 -16.06 31.20
CA LEU A 342 -8.19 -16.69 30.65
C LEU A 342 -8.94 -17.51 31.72
N ALA A 343 -8.21 -18.31 32.52
CA ALA A 343 -8.79 -19.11 33.60
C ALA A 343 -9.44 -18.25 34.70
N SER A 344 -8.83 -17.09 35.03
CA SER A 344 -9.38 -16.16 36.02
C SER A 344 -10.70 -15.51 35.60
N ARG A 345 -11.02 -15.53 34.31
CA ARG A 345 -12.24 -14.92 33.73
C ARG A 345 -13.29 -15.94 33.31
N ALA A 346 -12.93 -17.22 33.20
CA ALA A 346 -13.84 -18.33 32.89
C ALA A 346 -14.76 -18.73 34.06
N VAL A 347 -14.60 -18.11 35.25
CA VAL A 347 -15.50 -18.32 36.41
C VAL A 347 -16.37 -17.07 36.54
N PRO A 348 -17.64 -17.09 36.07
CA PRO A 348 -18.70 -17.58 36.94
C PRO A 348 -19.95 -18.21 36.25
N GLU A 349 -20.27 -19.46 36.54
CA GLU A 349 -21.66 -19.96 36.62
C GLU A 349 -21.71 -21.31 37.36
N GLU A 350 -21.70 -21.27 38.69
CA GLU A 350 -22.31 -22.28 39.58
C GLU A 350 -22.22 -21.75 41.03
N ALA A 351 -22.99 -20.71 41.31
CA ALA A 351 -23.24 -20.25 42.67
C ALA A 351 -24.71 -19.82 42.76
N GLU A 352 -25.63 -20.76 42.58
CA GLU A 352 -26.98 -20.77 43.18
C GLU A 352 -27.73 -22.05 42.78
N ALA A 353 -27.73 -23.03 43.70
CA ALA A 353 -28.83 -23.96 43.93
C ALA A 353 -28.73 -24.52 45.36
#